data_AF-A0A968JL71-F1
#
_entry.id   AF-A0A968JL71-F1
#
_cell.length_a   1.000
_cell.length_b   1.000
_cell.length_c   1.000
_cell.angle_alpha   90.00
_cell.angle_beta   90.00
_cell.angle_gamma   90.00
#
_symmetry.space_group_name_H-M   'P 1'
#
loop_
_entity.id
_entity.type
_entity.pdbx_description
1 polymer ?
#
loop_
_entity_poly.entity_id
_entity_poly.type
_entity_poly.pdbx_seq_one_letter_code
_entity_poly.pdbx_strand_id
1 'polypeptide(L)'
;MAVWIEDTSGNYLQTLYVAESIAKGIFKHGETSTGKWMPGEVRRPAALPVWSHSRNVLEEDGLYIPTIKTAMADGYTGATPKNNFILKTRIENQDVKAFDVYFEINQTWDWNEYWTNNKYPDDEEYKTSCQPSVVYKGTYTPDMRGKPVKLIAIGHGHYSGKDGKIYPDLSTLTTALDIAKDLSFMVY
;
A
#
# COMPACT_ATOMS: atom_id res chain seq x y z
N MET A 1 0.48 3.43 -3.27
CA MET A 1 1.10 2.09 -3.32
C MET A 1 2.23 2.01 -2.31
N ALA A 2 2.52 0.82 -1.80
CA ALA A 2 3.71 0.51 -1.01
C ALA A 2 4.33 -0.81 -1.45
N VAL A 3 5.64 -0.94 -1.24
CA VAL A 3 6.44 -2.15 -1.42
C VAL A 3 7.23 -2.35 -0.16
N TRP A 4 7.15 -3.52 0.44
CA TRP A 4 7.91 -3.86 1.65
C TRP A 4 8.30 -5.33 1.63
N ILE A 5 9.17 -5.69 2.56
CA ILE A 5 9.58 -7.06 2.80
C ILE A 5 9.24 -7.50 4.21
N GLU A 6 8.87 -8.76 4.34
CA GLU A 6 8.68 -9.48 5.59
C GLU A 6 9.55 -10.74 5.59
N ASP A 7 9.88 -11.24 6.77
CA ASP A 7 10.44 -12.58 6.86
C ASP A 7 9.38 -13.65 6.53
N THR A 8 9.81 -14.89 6.41
CA THR A 8 8.92 -16.02 6.10
C THR A 8 7.94 -16.38 7.22
N SER A 9 8.06 -15.72 8.38
CA SER A 9 7.13 -15.83 9.52
C SER A 9 6.12 -14.68 9.56
N GLY A 10 6.17 -13.73 8.62
CA GLY A 10 5.27 -12.58 8.54
C GLY A 10 5.69 -11.39 9.40
N ASN A 11 6.94 -11.35 9.86
CA ASN A 11 7.45 -10.18 10.59
C ASN A 11 7.95 -9.13 9.59
N TYR A 12 7.47 -7.90 9.73
CA TYR A 12 7.96 -6.76 8.95
C TYR A 12 9.47 -6.57 9.09
N LEU A 13 10.16 -6.42 7.96
CA LEU A 13 11.60 -6.17 7.92
C LEU A 13 11.90 -4.74 7.47
N GLN A 14 11.37 -4.33 6.32
CA GLN A 14 11.76 -3.07 5.69
C GLN A 14 10.74 -2.61 4.65
N THR A 15 10.43 -1.32 4.64
CA THR A 15 9.72 -0.68 3.52
C THR A 15 10.75 -0.36 2.43
N LEU A 16 10.48 -0.82 1.21
CA LEU A 16 11.31 -0.59 0.05
C LEU A 16 10.86 0.65 -0.74
N TYR A 17 9.56 0.92 -0.71
CA TYR A 17 8.94 2.08 -1.35
C TYR A 17 7.57 2.36 -0.75
N VAL A 18 7.18 3.63 -0.65
CA VAL A 18 5.81 4.08 -0.40
C VAL A 18 5.55 5.36 -1.18
N ALA A 19 4.34 5.52 -1.72
CA ALA A 19 3.96 6.74 -2.42
C ALA A 19 4.10 7.97 -1.51
N GLU A 20 4.71 9.04 -2.01
CA GLU A 20 5.06 10.25 -1.25
C GLU A 20 3.88 10.86 -0.50
N SER A 21 2.68 10.87 -1.09
CA SER A 21 1.48 11.41 -0.46
C SER A 21 1.07 10.64 0.81
N ILE A 22 1.28 9.32 0.81
CA ILE A 22 1.02 8.47 1.98
C ILE A 22 2.16 8.59 3.00
N ALA A 23 3.39 8.68 2.52
CA ALA A 23 4.58 8.74 3.36
C ALA A 23 4.72 10.06 4.13
N LYS A 24 4.24 11.16 3.55
CA LYS A 24 4.33 12.52 4.12
C LYS A 24 3.01 13.01 4.74
N GLY A 25 1.90 12.31 4.53
CA GLY A 25 0.57 12.75 5.00
C GLY A 25 0.04 14.02 4.31
N ILE A 26 0.63 14.42 3.20
CA ILE A 26 0.24 15.62 2.43
C ILE A 26 -0.35 15.15 1.10
N PHE A 27 -1.61 15.46 0.87
CA PHE A 27 -2.28 15.21 -0.41
C PHE A 27 -2.42 16.53 -1.17
N LYS A 28 -2.23 16.51 -2.49
CA LYS A 28 -2.33 17.70 -3.37
C LYS A 28 -3.68 18.41 -3.33
N HIS A 29 -4.70 17.74 -2.81
CA HIS A 29 -6.08 18.20 -2.69
C HIS A 29 -6.60 18.01 -1.25
N GLY A 30 -5.72 18.17 -0.26
CA GLY A 30 -6.02 17.90 1.15
C GLY A 30 -6.73 19.03 1.89
N GLU A 31 -6.74 20.25 1.34
CA GLU A 31 -7.39 21.40 1.96
C GLU A 31 -8.43 22.01 1.00
N THR A 32 -9.66 22.19 1.50
CA THR A 32 -10.80 22.81 0.78
C THR A 32 -11.36 24.04 1.50
N SER A 33 -10.74 24.45 2.62
CA SER A 33 -11.16 25.56 3.50
C SER A 33 -11.34 26.90 2.76
N THR A 34 -10.67 27.08 1.63
CA THR A 34 -10.66 28.32 0.83
C THR A 34 -11.50 28.24 -0.45
N GLY A 35 -12.23 27.15 -0.68
CA GLY A 35 -12.96 26.91 -1.93
C GLY A 35 -12.05 26.62 -3.14
N LYS A 36 -10.75 26.48 -2.92
CA LYS A 36 -9.75 26.04 -3.90
C LYS A 36 -9.07 24.78 -3.41
N TRP A 37 -8.80 23.86 -4.32
CA TRP A 37 -8.04 22.64 -4.01
C TRP A 37 -6.59 22.99 -3.69
N MET A 38 -6.21 22.87 -2.42
CA MET A 38 -4.84 23.10 -1.95
C MET A 38 -4.22 21.83 -1.38
N PRO A 39 -2.87 21.70 -1.42
CA PRO A 39 -2.19 20.68 -0.64
C PRO A 39 -2.50 20.85 0.84
N GLY A 40 -2.88 19.77 1.52
CA GLY A 40 -3.25 19.80 2.92
C GLY A 40 -2.94 18.48 3.62
N GLU A 41 -2.83 18.54 4.94
CA GLU A 41 -2.66 17.34 5.76
C GLU A 41 -3.92 16.49 5.68
N VAL A 42 -3.77 15.31 5.12
CA VAL A 42 -4.85 14.35 4.96
C VAL A 42 -4.25 12.97 5.14
N ARG A 43 -4.85 12.16 6.01
CA ARG A 43 -4.50 10.75 6.17
C ARG A 43 -5.66 9.91 5.67
N ARG A 44 -5.31 8.78 5.05
CA ARG A 44 -6.23 7.85 4.39
C ARG A 44 -5.86 6.43 4.80
N PRO A 45 -6.24 5.98 6.02
CA PRO A 45 -6.01 4.60 6.47
C PRO A 45 -6.54 3.54 5.49
N ALA A 46 -7.65 3.81 4.78
CA ALA A 46 -8.17 2.92 3.75
C ALA A 46 -7.24 2.70 2.55
N ALA A 47 -6.24 3.58 2.33
CA ALA A 47 -5.42 3.54 1.12
C ALA A 47 -4.39 2.40 1.11
N LEU A 48 -3.70 2.15 2.24
CA LEU A 48 -2.67 1.10 2.37
C LEU A 48 -2.69 0.46 3.77
N PRO A 49 -3.82 -0.14 4.18
CA PRO A 49 -3.99 -0.65 5.53
C PRO A 49 -3.07 -1.84 5.85
N VAL A 50 -2.78 -2.72 4.89
CA VAL A 50 -1.96 -3.90 5.17
C VAL A 50 -0.51 -3.50 5.44
N TRP A 51 0.06 -2.65 4.59
CA TRP A 51 1.40 -2.12 4.78
C TRP A 51 1.54 -1.32 6.08
N SER A 52 0.60 -0.41 6.36
CA SER A 52 0.70 0.47 7.53
C SER A 52 0.64 -0.31 8.84
N HIS A 53 -0.28 -1.27 8.95
CA HIS A 53 -0.35 -2.15 10.10
C HIS A 53 0.85 -3.11 10.20
N SER A 54 1.39 -3.61 9.07
CA SER A 54 2.59 -4.49 9.06
C SER A 54 3.80 -3.78 9.69
N ARG A 55 3.98 -2.48 9.42
CA ARG A 55 5.01 -1.65 10.07
C ARG A 55 4.85 -1.57 11.60
N ASN A 56 3.64 -1.75 12.09
CA ASN A 56 3.29 -1.71 13.52
C ASN A 56 3.76 -0.44 14.25
N VAL A 57 3.71 0.72 13.57
CA VAL A 57 3.98 2.04 14.17
C VAL A 57 2.63 2.72 14.44
N LEU A 58 2.20 2.73 15.69
CA LEU A 58 0.95 3.36 16.12
C LEU A 58 1.18 4.84 16.41
N GLU A 59 0.44 5.71 15.73
CA GLU A 59 0.47 7.15 15.92
C GLU A 59 -0.40 7.59 17.12
N GLU A 60 -0.24 8.83 17.57
CA GLU A 60 -0.96 9.38 18.74
C GLU A 60 -2.49 9.30 18.61
N ASP A 61 -3.02 9.31 17.39
CA ASP A 61 -4.45 9.22 17.09
C ASP A 61 -4.97 7.80 16.84
N GLY A 62 -4.13 6.79 17.06
CA GLY A 62 -4.49 5.37 16.95
C GLY A 62 -4.45 4.80 15.53
N LEU A 63 -4.02 5.58 14.55
CA LEU A 63 -3.82 5.13 13.17
C LEU A 63 -2.39 4.66 12.92
N TYR A 64 -2.19 3.79 11.92
CA TYR A 64 -0.87 3.24 11.56
C TYR A 64 -0.19 3.91 10.35
N ILE A 65 -0.91 4.76 9.62
CA ILE A 65 -0.36 5.55 8.50
C ILE A 65 0.53 6.67 9.06
N PRO A 66 1.67 7.06 8.46
CA PRO A 66 2.47 8.19 8.98
C PRO A 66 1.71 9.51 9.10
N THR A 67 2.15 10.35 10.03
CA THR A 67 1.81 11.79 10.10
C THR A 67 2.90 12.61 9.42
N ILE A 68 2.72 13.93 9.31
CA ILE A 68 3.79 14.84 8.88
C ILE A 68 5.00 14.76 9.83
N LYS A 69 4.76 14.56 11.14
CA LYS A 69 5.81 14.50 12.16
C LYS A 69 6.60 13.19 12.12
N THR A 70 5.96 12.11 11.70
CA THR A 70 6.54 10.77 11.57
C THR A 70 6.75 10.37 10.11
N ALA A 71 6.85 11.37 9.23
CA ALA A 71 7.01 11.18 7.80
C ALA A 71 8.21 10.28 7.49
N MET A 72 8.06 9.42 6.49
CA MET A 72 9.14 8.51 6.11
C MET A 72 10.24 9.24 5.35
N ALA A 73 11.49 8.79 5.53
CA ALA A 73 12.64 9.36 4.85
C ALA A 73 12.46 9.33 3.32
N ASP A 74 12.86 10.42 2.65
CA ASP A 74 12.67 10.60 1.20
C ASP A 74 13.18 9.43 0.36
N GLY A 75 14.24 8.74 0.81
CA GLY A 75 14.82 7.57 0.13
C GLY A 75 13.89 6.37 -0.02
N TYR A 76 12.81 6.32 0.76
CA TYR A 76 11.74 5.31 0.65
C TYR A 76 10.49 5.84 -0.05
N THR A 77 10.49 7.10 -0.48
CA THR A 77 9.32 7.76 -1.02
C THR A 77 9.53 8.15 -2.48
N GLY A 78 8.44 8.17 -3.24
CA GLY A 78 8.47 8.77 -4.57
C GLY A 78 7.08 9.03 -5.10
N ALA A 79 7.01 9.77 -6.20
CA ALA A 79 5.76 9.93 -6.93
C ALA A 79 5.26 8.55 -7.39
N THR A 80 3.95 8.30 -7.26
CA THR A 80 3.30 7.13 -7.84
C THR A 80 3.55 7.14 -9.35
N PRO A 81 4.29 6.15 -9.90
CA PRO A 81 4.58 6.13 -11.33
C PRO A 81 3.28 5.98 -12.13
N LYS A 82 3.14 6.78 -13.19
CA LYS A 82 1.93 6.77 -14.05
C LYS A 82 1.94 5.65 -15.10
N ASN A 83 3.09 5.02 -15.30
CA ASN A 83 3.36 3.98 -16.29
C ASN A 83 4.29 2.93 -15.68
N ASN A 84 4.64 1.90 -16.47
CA ASN A 84 5.67 0.92 -16.13
C ASN A 84 6.93 1.59 -15.57
N PHE A 85 7.44 1.06 -14.46
CA PHE A 85 8.63 1.57 -13.80
C PHE A 85 9.45 0.43 -13.22
N ILE A 86 10.73 0.71 -12.96
CA ILE A 86 11.64 -0.21 -12.28
C ILE A 86 12.07 0.46 -10.97
N LEU A 87 11.74 -0.16 -9.84
CA LEU A 87 12.25 0.22 -8.54
C LEU A 87 13.59 -0.48 -8.30
N LYS A 88 14.67 0.30 -8.17
CA LYS A 88 15.96 -0.19 -7.70
C LYS A 88 16.09 0.16 -6.22
N THR A 89 16.25 -0.86 -5.38
CA THR A 89 16.34 -0.72 -3.92
C THR A 89 17.33 -1.74 -3.36
N ARG A 90 17.60 -1.67 -2.05
CA ARG A 90 18.48 -2.58 -1.35
C ARG A 90 17.85 -3.02 -0.03
N ILE A 91 18.17 -4.24 0.37
CA ILE A 91 17.87 -4.74 1.71
C ILE A 91 18.98 -4.29 2.63
N GLU A 92 18.63 -3.66 3.76
CA GLU A 92 19.61 -3.17 4.73
C GLU A 92 20.27 -4.31 5.49
N ASN A 93 19.48 -5.29 5.95
CA ASN A 93 19.98 -6.47 6.65
C ASN A 93 20.38 -7.58 5.66
N GLN A 94 21.69 -7.75 5.44
CA GLN A 94 22.22 -8.76 4.52
C GLN A 94 22.13 -10.21 5.04
N ASP A 95 21.76 -10.40 6.31
CA ASP A 95 21.55 -11.74 6.88
C ASP A 95 20.22 -12.35 6.45
N VAL A 96 19.29 -11.53 5.95
CA VAL A 96 18.01 -11.99 5.41
C VAL A 96 18.26 -12.74 4.09
N LYS A 97 18.13 -14.08 4.12
CA LYS A 97 18.36 -14.95 2.96
C LYS A 97 17.09 -15.31 2.21
N ALA A 98 15.96 -15.39 2.91
CA ALA A 98 14.64 -15.66 2.35
C ALA A 98 13.65 -14.68 2.97
N PHE A 99 12.75 -14.16 2.13
CA PHE A 99 11.80 -13.12 2.51
C PHE A 99 10.63 -13.07 1.53
N ASP A 100 9.51 -12.54 1.99
CA ASP A 100 8.36 -12.23 1.16
C ASP A 100 8.43 -10.76 0.74
N VAL A 101 8.25 -10.49 -0.55
CA VAL A 101 8.02 -9.15 -1.09
C VAL A 101 6.53 -8.94 -1.22
N TYR A 102 6.04 -7.87 -0.60
CA TYR A 102 4.66 -7.43 -0.71
C TYR A 102 4.56 -6.16 -1.54
N PHE A 103 3.48 -6.06 -2.29
CA PHE A 103 3.08 -4.87 -3.02
C PHE A 103 1.60 -4.61 -2.73
N GLU A 104 1.29 -3.43 -2.20
CA GLU A 104 -0.09 -2.99 -1.97
C GLU A 104 -0.39 -1.75 -2.80
N ILE A 105 -1.51 -1.76 -3.51
CA ILE A 105 -1.95 -0.63 -4.33
C ILE A 105 -3.43 -0.37 -4.15
N ASN A 106 -3.80 0.90 -4.21
CA ASN A 106 -5.18 1.35 -4.16
C ASN A 106 -5.41 2.46 -5.18
N GLN A 107 -6.65 2.54 -5.66
CA GLN A 107 -7.18 3.65 -6.43
C GLN A 107 -8.28 4.30 -5.59
N THR A 108 -8.23 5.63 -5.46
CA THR A 108 -9.26 6.40 -4.77
C THR A 108 -10.54 6.45 -5.57
N TRP A 109 -11.70 6.45 -4.89
CA TRP A 109 -13.03 6.56 -5.52
C TRP A 109 -13.33 5.50 -6.58
N ASP A 110 -12.93 4.25 -6.32
CA ASP A 110 -13.06 3.15 -7.26
C ASP A 110 -14.32 2.32 -6.97
N TRP A 111 -15.47 2.78 -7.47
CA TRP A 111 -16.76 2.11 -7.26
C TRP A 111 -17.00 0.98 -8.26
N ASN A 112 -17.78 -0.03 -7.83
CA ASN A 112 -18.37 -1.02 -8.74
C ASN A 112 -19.76 -1.47 -8.24
N GLU A 113 -20.35 -2.48 -8.87
CA GLU A 113 -21.70 -2.98 -8.52
C GLU A 113 -21.79 -3.53 -7.09
N TYR A 114 -20.67 -4.00 -6.52
CA TYR A 114 -20.61 -4.49 -5.15
C TYR A 114 -20.18 -3.39 -4.16
N TRP A 115 -19.13 -2.63 -4.49
CA TRP A 115 -18.54 -1.54 -3.71
C TRP A 115 -19.14 -0.20 -4.11
N THR A 116 -20.43 -0.06 -3.83
CA THR A 116 -21.20 1.15 -4.14
C THR A 116 -20.87 2.29 -3.18
N ASN A 117 -21.11 3.53 -3.59
CA ASN A 117 -20.95 4.70 -2.73
C ASN A 117 -21.81 4.67 -1.44
N ASN A 118 -22.90 3.88 -1.42
CA ASN A 118 -23.83 3.77 -0.32
C ASN A 118 -23.70 2.48 0.51
N LYS A 119 -22.70 1.62 0.23
CA LYS A 119 -22.54 0.34 0.94
C LYS A 119 -22.26 0.54 2.43
N TYR A 120 -21.41 1.53 2.76
CA TYR A 120 -21.13 1.98 4.12
C TYR A 120 -21.34 3.50 4.18
N PRO A 121 -22.59 3.96 4.29
CA PRO A 121 -22.94 5.37 4.13
C PRO A 121 -22.41 6.26 5.27
N ASP A 122 -22.10 5.67 6.42
CA ASP A 122 -21.60 6.38 7.60
C ASP A 122 -20.08 6.23 7.79
N ASP A 123 -19.38 5.53 6.87
CA ASP A 123 -17.93 5.29 6.95
C ASP A 123 -17.20 6.24 5.99
N GLU A 124 -16.71 7.36 6.52
CA GLU A 124 -16.00 8.38 5.72
C GLU A 124 -14.71 7.84 5.10
N GLU A 125 -14.00 6.93 5.79
CA GLU A 125 -12.78 6.33 5.26
C GLU A 125 -13.07 5.42 4.08
N TYR A 126 -14.13 4.60 4.16
CA TYR A 126 -14.61 3.81 3.04
C TYR A 126 -14.85 4.66 1.77
N LYS A 127 -15.50 5.82 1.93
CA LYS A 127 -15.85 6.71 0.80
C LYS A 127 -14.63 7.26 0.06
N THR A 128 -13.44 7.22 0.68
CA THR A 128 -12.20 7.71 0.05
C THR A 128 -11.63 6.73 -0.99
N SER A 129 -11.92 5.43 -0.86
CA SER A 129 -11.39 4.38 -1.73
C SER A 129 -12.49 3.57 -2.43
N CYS A 130 -13.50 3.13 -1.67
CA CYS A 130 -14.56 2.20 -2.09
C CYS A 130 -14.03 0.78 -2.32
N GLN A 131 -13.60 0.41 -3.53
CA GLN A 131 -12.86 -0.84 -3.67
C GLN A 131 -11.60 -0.79 -2.79
N PRO A 132 -11.37 -1.82 -1.96
CA PRO A 132 -10.20 -1.89 -1.09
C PRO A 132 -8.90 -1.98 -1.89
N SER A 133 -7.78 -1.72 -1.21
CA SER A 133 -6.45 -1.97 -1.76
C SER A 133 -6.26 -3.44 -2.15
N VAL A 134 -5.53 -3.71 -3.23
CA VAL A 134 -5.13 -5.06 -3.63
C VAL A 134 -3.72 -5.34 -3.13
N VAL A 135 -3.52 -6.51 -2.55
CA VAL A 135 -2.24 -6.97 -2.00
C VAL A 135 -1.70 -8.09 -2.86
N TYR A 136 -0.46 -7.93 -3.30
CA TYR A 136 0.29 -8.90 -4.07
C TYR A 136 1.50 -9.38 -3.27
N LYS A 137 1.88 -10.64 -3.42
CA LYS A 137 3.03 -11.25 -2.74
C LYS A 137 3.86 -12.12 -3.67
N GLY A 138 5.17 -12.09 -3.49
CA GLY A 138 6.10 -13.06 -4.06
C GLY A 138 7.20 -13.42 -3.07
N THR A 139 7.55 -14.71 -2.99
CA THR A 139 8.55 -15.22 -2.04
C THR A 139 9.91 -15.37 -2.71
N TYR A 140 10.95 -14.84 -2.09
CA TYR A 140 12.33 -15.03 -2.49
C TYR A 140 13.03 -16.10 -1.64
N THR A 141 13.79 -16.96 -2.31
CA THR A 141 14.76 -17.86 -1.69
C THR A 141 16.11 -17.77 -2.44
N PRO A 142 17.25 -18.11 -1.81
CA PRO A 142 18.58 -17.92 -2.42
C PRO A 142 18.79 -18.60 -3.78
N ASP A 143 18.13 -19.73 -4.03
CA ASP A 143 18.16 -20.47 -5.29
C ASP A 143 17.47 -19.75 -6.47
N MET A 144 16.72 -18.69 -6.18
CA MET A 144 16.09 -17.80 -7.14
C MET A 144 16.95 -16.58 -7.52
N ARG A 145 18.17 -16.46 -6.98
CA ARG A 145 19.08 -15.35 -7.32
C ARG A 145 19.26 -15.23 -8.84
N GLY A 146 19.14 -14.00 -9.35
CA GLY A 146 19.23 -13.69 -10.77
C GLY A 146 18.03 -14.16 -11.61
N LYS A 147 16.94 -14.63 -10.99
CA LYS A 147 15.70 -15.02 -11.68
C LYS A 147 14.56 -14.07 -11.29
N PRO A 148 13.66 -13.74 -12.23
CA PRO A 148 12.46 -12.98 -11.90
C PRO A 148 11.50 -13.83 -11.06
N VAL A 149 10.97 -13.24 -10.00
CA VAL A 149 9.92 -13.79 -9.15
C VAL A 149 8.66 -12.96 -9.36
N LYS A 150 7.54 -13.63 -9.69
CA LYS A 150 6.24 -12.96 -9.88
C LYS A 150 5.60 -12.64 -8.53
N LEU A 151 4.93 -11.49 -8.45
CA LEU A 151 3.99 -11.21 -7.37
C LEU A 151 2.58 -11.56 -7.84
N ILE A 152 1.86 -12.34 -7.04
CA ILE A 152 0.48 -12.73 -7.30
C ILE A 152 -0.46 -12.02 -6.34
N ALA A 153 -1.66 -11.66 -6.80
CA ALA A 153 -2.69 -11.11 -5.90
C ALA A 153 -3.10 -12.18 -4.88
N ILE A 154 -2.96 -11.87 -3.60
CA ILE A 154 -3.26 -12.78 -2.49
C ILE A 154 -4.48 -12.36 -1.68
N GLY A 155 -5.02 -11.17 -1.95
CA GLY A 155 -6.18 -10.64 -1.26
C GLY A 155 -6.26 -9.12 -1.33
N HIS A 156 -7.15 -8.56 -0.53
CA HIS A 156 -7.35 -7.13 -0.41
C HIS A 156 -7.24 -6.68 1.05
N GLY A 157 -6.98 -5.39 1.28
CA GLY A 157 -6.97 -4.78 2.61
C GLY A 157 -8.39 -4.51 3.15
N HIS A 158 -8.48 -4.04 4.40
CA HIS A 158 -9.76 -3.59 4.95
C HIS A 158 -10.25 -2.33 4.23
N TYR A 159 -11.50 -2.30 3.77
CA TYR A 159 -12.07 -1.22 2.95
C TYR A 159 -12.03 0.19 3.60
N SER A 160 -12.03 0.25 4.94
CA SER A 160 -11.90 1.48 5.72
C SER A 160 -10.55 1.59 6.46
N GLY A 161 -9.66 0.62 6.28
CA GLY A 161 -8.38 0.53 6.98
C GLY A 161 -8.43 0.37 8.50
N LYS A 162 -9.44 -0.33 9.04
CA LYS A 162 -9.56 -0.59 10.49
C LYS A 162 -8.61 -1.69 10.99
N ASP A 163 -8.09 -2.53 10.09
CA ASP A 163 -7.10 -3.55 10.41
C ASP A 163 -6.14 -3.80 9.24
N GLY A 164 -5.05 -4.52 9.54
CA GLY A 164 -4.03 -4.93 8.57
C GLY A 164 -4.23 -6.32 7.98
N LYS A 165 -5.44 -6.90 8.06
CA LYS A 165 -5.67 -8.26 7.55
C LYS A 165 -5.70 -8.28 6.03
N ILE A 166 -5.29 -9.41 5.48
CA ILE A 166 -5.43 -9.71 4.06
C ILE A 166 -6.67 -10.59 3.88
N TYR A 167 -7.67 -10.07 3.18
CA TYR A 167 -8.90 -10.75 2.85
C TYR A 167 -8.74 -11.46 1.50
N PRO A 168 -8.74 -12.81 1.44
CA PRO A 168 -8.36 -13.54 0.22
C PRO A 168 -9.44 -13.52 -0.87
N ASP A 169 -10.68 -13.16 -0.55
CA ASP A 169 -11.77 -13.11 -1.52
C ASP A 169 -11.68 -11.86 -2.41
N LEU A 170 -11.21 -12.06 -3.64
CA LEU A 170 -11.11 -11.01 -4.66
C LEU A 170 -12.34 -10.95 -5.57
N SER A 171 -13.35 -11.81 -5.39
CA SER A 171 -14.47 -11.96 -6.34
C SER A 171 -15.34 -10.71 -6.50
N THR A 172 -15.24 -9.79 -5.53
CA THR A 172 -15.98 -8.53 -5.51
C THR A 172 -15.23 -7.37 -6.16
N LEU A 173 -13.96 -7.56 -6.51
CA LEU A 173 -13.12 -6.53 -7.12
C LEU A 173 -13.20 -6.60 -8.65
N THR A 174 -13.15 -5.44 -9.29
CA THR A 174 -13.16 -5.27 -10.74
C THR A 174 -11.95 -4.44 -11.16
N THR A 175 -12.13 -3.14 -11.35
CA THR A 175 -11.12 -2.18 -11.80
C THR A 175 -9.90 -2.12 -10.88
N ALA A 176 -10.06 -2.43 -9.58
CA ALA A 176 -8.95 -2.51 -8.64
C ALA A 176 -7.90 -3.57 -9.04
N LEU A 177 -8.32 -4.69 -9.65
CA LEU A 177 -7.43 -5.74 -10.14
C LEU A 177 -6.71 -5.35 -11.43
N ASP A 178 -7.23 -4.38 -12.18
CA ASP A 178 -6.67 -3.91 -13.45
C ASP A 178 -5.57 -2.86 -13.29
N ILE A 179 -5.38 -2.33 -12.06
CA ILE A 179 -4.36 -1.30 -11.77
C ILE A 179 -2.95 -1.82 -12.07
N ALA A 180 -2.66 -3.08 -11.72
CA ALA A 180 -1.36 -3.71 -11.92
C ALA A 180 -1.49 -5.01 -12.72
N LYS A 181 -0.95 -5.01 -13.94
CA LYS A 181 -1.06 -6.14 -14.88
C LYS A 181 0.03 -7.19 -14.73
N ASP A 182 1.28 -6.77 -14.54
CA ASP A 182 2.42 -7.66 -14.33
C ASP A 182 3.33 -7.05 -13.27
N LEU A 183 3.64 -7.84 -12.25
CA LEU A 183 4.50 -7.47 -11.14
C LEU A 183 5.52 -8.57 -10.95
N SER A 184 6.79 -8.19 -10.99
CA SER A 184 7.89 -9.08 -10.67
C SER A 184 9.03 -8.33 -10.01
N PHE A 185 9.84 -9.06 -9.27
CA PHE A 185 11.10 -8.56 -8.71
C PHE A 185 12.22 -9.56 -8.99
N MET A 186 13.46 -9.10 -8.83
CA MET A 186 14.65 -9.93 -8.99
C MET A 186 15.73 -9.44 -8.03
N VAL A 187 16.41 -10.40 -7.41
CA VAL A 187 17.53 -10.14 -6.49
C VAL A 187 18.83 -10.53 -7.19
N TYR A 188 19.80 -9.62 -7.17
CA TYR A 188 21.10 -9.76 -7.84
C TYR A 188 22.23 -10.08 -6.89
#